data_AF-A0A3M1QX05-F1
#
_entry.id   AF-A0A3M1QX05-F1
#
_cell.length_a   1.000
_cell.length_b   1.000
_cell.length_c   1.000
_cell.angle_alpha   90.00
_cell.angle_beta   90.00
_cell.angle_gamma   90.00
#
_symmetry.space_group_name_H-M   'P 1'
#
loop_
_entity.id
_entity.type
_entity.pdbx_description
1 polymer ?
#
loop_
_entity_poly.entity_id
_entity_poly.type
_entity_poly.pdbx_seq_one_letter_code
_entity_poly.pdbx_strand_id
1 'polypeptide(L)' 'MRYRLLGRTGLRVSEIGMGTWALGGARHGHSYGPIDDREALKAVARAVE' A
#
# COMPACT_ATOMS: atom_id res chain seq x y z
N MET A 1 -9.65 -1.40 -13.71
CA MET A 1 -8.28 -1.86 -13.37
C MET A 1 -7.99 -3.18 -14.06
N ARG A 2 -6.76 -3.41 -14.56
CA ARG A 2 -6.36 -4.71 -15.15
C ARG A 2 -5.76 -5.63 -14.08
N TYR A 3 -5.99 -6.93 -14.22
CA TYR A 3 -5.56 -7.96 -13.28
C TYR A 3 -4.74 -9.06 -13.96
N ARG A 4 -3.70 -9.56 -13.28
CA ARG A 4 -2.82 -10.63 -13.76
C ARG A 4 -2.64 -11.73 -12.71
N LEU A 5 -2.27 -12.93 -13.16
CA LEU A 5 -1.85 -14.01 -12.28
C LEU A 5 -0.50 -13.67 -11.63
N LEU A 6 -0.42 -13.78 -10.31
CA LEU A 6 0.84 -13.63 -9.58
C LEU A 6 1.64 -14.95 -9.64
N GLY A 7 2.45 -15.09 -10.68
CA GLY A 7 3.29 -16.28 -10.87
C GLY A 7 2.47 -17.57 -10.88
N ARG A 8 2.88 -18.54 -10.04
CA ARG A 8 2.23 -19.87 -9.90
C ARG A 8 1.24 -19.94 -8.73
N THR A 9 0.94 -18.82 -8.07
CA THR A 9 0.13 -18.81 -6.84
C THR A 9 -1.37 -19.00 -7.06
N GLY A 10 -1.85 -18.83 -8.30
CA GLY A 10 -3.28 -18.79 -8.61
C GLY A 10 -3.98 -17.49 -8.23
N LEU A 11 -3.31 -16.55 -7.55
CA LEU A 11 -3.88 -15.26 -7.19
C LEU A 11 -3.98 -14.35 -8.42
N ARG A 12 -5.14 -13.71 -8.62
CA ARG A 12 -5.32 -12.61 -9.57
C ARG A 12 -5.18 -11.29 -8.84
N VAL A 13 -4.13 -10.53 -9.14
CA VAL A 13 -3.81 -9.24 -8.51
C VAL A 13 -3.87 -8.11 -9.53
N SER A 14 -4.08 -6.87 -9.08
CA SER A 14 -4.00 -5.69 -9.95
C SER A 14 -2.60 -5.54 -10.55
N GLU A 15 -2.50 -5.01 -11.76
CA GLU A 15 -1.20 -4.68 -12.37
C GLU A 15 -0.45 -3.56 -11.63
N ILE A 16 -1.17 -2.77 -10.84
CA ILE A 16 -0.65 -1.66 -10.04
C ILE A 16 -0.94 -1.97 -8.57
N GLY A 17 0.11 -2.02 -7.76
CA GLY A 17 0.03 -2.17 -6.30
C GLY A 17 0.31 -0.86 -5.56
N MET A 18 -0.18 -0.74 -4.34
CA MET A 18 0.17 0.34 -3.42
C MET A 18 1.35 -0.09 -2.54
N GLY A 19 2.44 0.65 -2.61
CA GLY A 19 3.52 0.54 -1.62
C GLY A 19 3.16 1.31 -0.34
N THR A 20 3.45 0.75 0.82
CA THR A 20 3.02 1.29 2.12
C THR A 20 4.18 1.77 3.01
N TRP A 21 5.40 1.89 2.49
CA TRP A 21 6.60 2.27 3.26
C TRP A 21 6.43 3.58 4.05
N ALA A 22 5.82 4.59 3.44
CA ALA A 22 5.59 5.88 4.08
C ALA A 22 4.54 5.81 5.22
N LEU A 23 3.61 4.86 5.17
CA LEU A 23 2.44 4.82 6.04
C LEU A 23 2.76 4.41 7.49
N GLY A 24 3.91 3.77 7.72
CA GLY A 24 4.35 3.40 9.07
C GLY A 24 4.94 4.55 9.90
N GLY A 25 5.14 5.73 9.28
CA GLY A 25 5.82 6.86 9.89
C GLY A 25 7.25 6.53 10.35
N ALA A 26 7.83 7.41 11.16
CA ALA A 26 9.21 7.29 11.64
C ALA A 26 9.37 6.54 12.98
N ARG A 27 8.33 5.85 13.50
CA ARG A 27 8.38 5.21 14.84
C ARG A 27 9.52 4.18 15.00
N HIS A 28 9.92 3.54 13.91
CA HIS A 28 11.00 2.54 13.88
C HIS A 28 12.23 3.01 13.07
N GLY A 29 12.32 4.31 12.78
CA GLY A 29 13.36 4.91 11.94
C GLY A 29 13.18 4.68 10.42
N HIS A 30 13.98 5.38 9.61
CA HIS A 30 14.16 5.15 8.16
C HIS A 30 12.95 5.33 7.22
N SER A 31 11.86 5.96 7.67
CA SER A 31 10.77 6.43 6.79
C SER A 31 10.91 7.92 6.45
N TYR A 32 9.90 8.53 5.84
CA TYR A 32 9.92 9.92 5.33
C TYR A 32 9.52 11.00 6.36
N GLY A 33 9.39 10.64 7.63
CA GLY A 33 8.95 11.53 8.71
C GLY A 33 7.69 11.02 9.42
N PRO A 34 7.11 11.83 10.32
CA PRO A 34 5.84 11.49 10.95
C PRO A 34 4.70 11.46 9.92
N ILE A 35 3.73 10.58 10.15
CA ILE A 35 2.48 10.53 9.38
C ILE A 35 1.30 10.46 10.34
N ASP A 36 0.15 11.00 9.95
CA ASP A 36 -1.11 10.81 10.66
C ASP A 36 -1.73 9.47 10.24
N ASP A 37 -2.00 8.59 11.20
CA ASP A 37 -2.65 7.30 10.99
C ASP A 37 -3.99 7.45 10.25
N ARG A 38 -4.72 8.56 10.45
CA ARG A 38 -5.98 8.83 9.75
C ARG A 38 -5.77 9.07 8.26
N GLU A 39 -4.70 9.77 7.88
CA GLU A 39 -4.36 9.97 6.47
C GLU A 39 -3.81 8.68 5.84
N ALA A 40 -3.05 7.89 6.59
CA ALA A 40 -2.63 6.57 6.13
C ALA A 40 -3.83 5.66 5.81
N LEU A 41 -4.85 5.64 6.69
CA LEU A 41 -6.07 4.87 6.46
C LEU A 41 -6.87 5.36 5.25
N LYS A 42 -6.98 6.68 5.06
CA LYS A 42 -7.62 7.25 3.86
C LYS A 42 -6.89 6.88 2.58
N ALA A 43 -5.55 6.90 2.59
CA ALA A 43 -4.75 6.49 1.45
C ALA A 43 -5.00 5.02 1.07
N VAL A 44 -5.01 4.12 2.06
CA VAL A 44 -5.33 2.69 1.84
C VAL A 44 -6.74 2.51 1.29
N ALA A 45 -7.74 3.18 1.88
CA ALA A 45 -9.12 3.14 1.40
C ALA A 45 -9.20 3.61 -0.07
N ARG A 46 -8.52 4.69 -0.41
CA ARG A 46 -8.49 5.22 -1.77
C ARG A 46 -7.83 4.28 -2.79
N ALA A 47 -6.87 3.46 -2.37
CA ALA A 47 -6.22 2.49 -3.25
C ALA A 47 -7.07 1.27 -3.59
N VAL A 48 -8.08 0.97 -2.77
CA VAL A 48 -8.97 -0.19 -2.98
C VAL A 48 -10.30 0.18 -3.64
N GLU A 49 -10.64 1.47 -3.71
CA GLU A 49 -11.76 2.03 -4.49
C GLU A 49 -11.58 1.84 -6.00
#